data_AF-A0A0F6HA11-F1
#
_entry.id   AF-A0A0F6HA11-F1
#
_cell.length_a   1.000
_cell.length_b   1.000
_cell.length_c   1.000
_cell.angle_alpha   90.00
_cell.angle_beta   90.00
_cell.angle_gamma   90.00
#
_symmetry.space_group_name_H-M   'P 1'
#
loop_
_entity.id
_entity.type
_entity.pdbx_description
1 polymer ?
#
loop_
_entity_poly.entity_id
_entity_poly.type
_entity_poly.pdbx_seq_one_letter_code
_entity_poly.pdbx_strand_id
1 'polypeptide(L)'
;MSKFLSIFDIYTIGILDYENFLKLGIIYFHSFGVVIGFLLGFSKFFSSDGFNKSYGSILQSAAFFLILNNGILIDQGTLRNDSRMLFGSYYGLVLYSSLAVFVCFQYVLESLDNPWIYCKRLLWLIPFVIPLSYLIPDFYFISFIDILGFAISISTFIWSLNRILKANKSILYFNLPFLSLLISI
;
A
#
# COMPACT_ATOMS: atom_id res chain seq x y z
N MET A 1 50.14 21.99 12.87
CA MET A 1 49.88 20.55 13.09
C MET A 1 48.72 20.15 12.20
N SER A 2 48.99 19.75 10.96
CA SER A 2 47.94 19.32 10.04
C SER A 2 47.37 17.99 10.54
N LYS A 3 46.05 17.93 10.69
CA LYS A 3 45.35 16.67 10.95
C LYS A 3 45.58 15.76 9.74
N PHE A 4 46.48 14.79 9.89
CA PHE A 4 46.53 13.61 9.03
C PHE A 4 45.22 12.85 9.29
N LEU A 5 44.19 13.17 8.51
CA LEU A 5 43.04 12.28 8.35
C LEU A 5 43.60 11.01 7.70
N SER A 6 43.52 9.89 8.42
CA SER A 6 43.97 8.63 7.85
C SER A 6 43.11 8.30 6.63
N ILE A 7 43.67 7.57 5.67
CA ILE A 7 42.92 7.11 4.49
C ILE A 7 41.62 6.40 4.93
N PHE A 8 41.65 5.67 6.06
CA PHE A 8 40.47 5.04 6.66
C PHE A 8 39.42 6.05 7.14
N ASP A 9 39.78 7.21 7.67
CA ASP A 9 38.83 8.25 8.08
C ASP A 9 38.11 8.86 6.87
N ILE A 10 38.82 9.08 5.75
CA ILE A 10 38.24 9.63 4.52
C ILE A 10 37.24 8.64 3.90
N TYR A 11 37.58 7.35 3.86
CA TYR A 11 36.64 6.31 3.40
C TYR A 11 35.42 6.18 4.31
N THR A 12 35.60 6.27 5.63
CA THR A 12 34.48 6.19 6.58
C THR A 12 33.54 7.38 6.47
N ILE A 13 34.09 8.60 6.30
CA ILE A 13 33.30 9.83 6.06
C ILE A 13 32.58 9.75 4.72
N GLY A 14 33.25 9.29 3.65
CA GLY A 14 32.64 9.13 2.32
C GLY A 14 31.52 8.08 2.28
N ILE A 15 31.66 6.97 3.02
CA ILE A 15 30.61 5.95 3.16
C ILE A 15 29.41 6.51 3.93
N LEU A 16 29.65 7.26 5.02
CA LEU A 16 28.59 7.87 5.82
C LEU A 16 27.81 8.93 5.03
N ASP A 17 28.50 9.76 4.24
CA ASP A 17 27.87 10.74 3.35
C ASP A 17 27.06 10.07 2.24
N TYR A 18 27.56 8.98 1.67
CA TYR A 18 26.83 8.20 0.67
C TYR A 18 25.57 7.53 1.24
N GLU A 19 25.66 6.94 2.44
CA GLU A 19 24.52 6.37 3.14
C GLU A 19 23.46 7.43 3.46
N ASN A 20 23.88 8.61 3.94
CA ASN A 20 22.99 9.73 4.21
C ASN A 20 22.33 10.27 2.93
N PHE A 21 23.09 10.37 1.83
CA PHE A 21 22.56 10.77 0.53
C PHE A 21 21.52 9.76 0.01
N LEU A 22 21.78 8.46 0.12
CA LEU A 22 20.82 7.42 -0.26
C LEU A 22 19.56 7.46 0.61
N LYS A 23 19.70 7.60 1.93
CA LYS A 23 18.56 7.75 2.84
C LYS A 23 17.72 8.96 2.48
N LEU A 24 18.37 10.10 2.23
CA LEU A 24 17.70 11.33 1.82
C LEU A 24 16.97 11.14 0.48
N GLY A 25 17.63 10.50 -0.50
CA GLY A 25 17.04 10.15 -1.79
C GLY A 25 15.78 9.29 -1.64
N ILE A 26 15.84 8.22 -0.84
CA ILE A 26 14.70 7.33 -0.55
C ILE A 26 13.53 8.11 0.07
N ILE A 27 13.80 9.01 1.03
CA ILE A 27 12.78 9.83 1.66
C ILE A 27 12.10 10.76 0.63
N TYR A 28 12.87 11.42 -0.24
CA TYR A 28 12.32 12.30 -1.27
C TYR A 28 11.52 11.52 -2.31
N PHE A 29 12.03 10.40 -2.82
CA PHE A 29 11.31 9.55 -3.78
C PHE A 29 10.01 8.98 -3.18
N HIS A 30 10.06 8.51 -1.93
CA HIS A 30 8.87 8.06 -1.21
C HIS A 30 7.84 9.19 -1.07
N SER A 31 8.26 10.35 -0.56
CA SER A 31 7.38 11.49 -0.34
C SER A 31 6.76 11.99 -1.65
N PHE A 32 7.54 12.01 -2.73
CA PHE A 32 7.07 12.35 -4.06
C PHE A 32 6.01 11.35 -4.56
N GLY A 33 6.26 10.05 -4.43
CA GLY A 33 5.31 9.00 -4.78
C GLY A 33 4.01 9.11 -3.99
N VAL A 34 4.11 9.37 -2.69
CA VAL A 34 2.95 9.60 -1.80
C VAL A 34 2.13 10.81 -2.23
N VAL A 35 2.78 11.96 -2.49
CA VAL A 35 2.08 13.19 -2.89
C VAL A 35 1.37 13.00 -4.24
N ILE A 36 2.03 12.37 -5.21
CA ILE A 36 1.42 12.06 -6.51
C ILE A 36 0.23 11.12 -6.32
N GLY A 37 0.41 10.04 -5.57
CA GLY A 37 -0.65 9.07 -5.28
C GLY A 37 -1.86 9.73 -4.62
N PHE A 38 -1.62 10.62 -3.66
CA PHE A 38 -2.65 11.38 -2.98
C PHE A 38 -3.40 12.32 -3.94
N LEU A 39 -2.69 13.14 -4.72
CA LEU A 39 -3.31 14.10 -5.65
C LEU A 39 -4.10 13.40 -6.77
N LEU A 40 -3.53 12.34 -7.36
CA LEU A 40 -4.21 11.53 -8.36
C LEU A 40 -5.41 10.79 -7.76
N GLY A 41 -5.24 10.24 -6.55
CA GLY A 41 -6.31 9.57 -5.81
C GLY A 41 -7.50 10.49 -5.59
N PHE A 42 -7.25 11.71 -5.08
CA PHE A 42 -8.28 12.72 -4.87
C PHE A 42 -8.97 13.11 -6.18
N SER A 43 -8.21 13.44 -7.22
CA SER A 43 -8.75 13.78 -8.55
C SER A 43 -9.68 12.70 -9.10
N LYS A 44 -9.26 11.42 -8.99
CA LYS A 44 -10.05 10.28 -9.45
C LYS A 44 -11.25 9.97 -8.57
N PHE A 45 -11.15 10.19 -7.27
CA PHE A 45 -12.24 9.97 -6.32
C PHE A 45 -13.46 10.86 -6.57
N PHE A 46 -13.26 12.08 -7.08
CA PHE A 46 -14.34 13.01 -7.43
C PHE A 46 -14.84 12.89 -8.87
N SER A 47 -14.31 11.94 -9.65
CA SER A 47 -14.82 11.64 -11.00
C SER A 47 -16.29 11.21 -10.97
N SER A 48 -17.03 11.37 -12.07
CA SER A 48 -18.38 10.82 -12.23
C SER A 48 -18.38 9.29 -12.41
N ASP A 49 -17.38 8.76 -13.10
CA ASP A 49 -17.21 7.33 -13.39
C ASP A 49 -16.91 6.46 -12.15
N GLY A 50 -17.59 5.32 -12.03
CA GLY A 50 -17.49 4.42 -10.88
C GLY A 50 -16.15 3.70 -10.77
N PHE A 51 -15.51 3.39 -11.90
CA PHE A 51 -14.17 2.81 -11.89
C PHE A 51 -13.13 3.81 -11.41
N ASN A 52 -13.15 5.05 -11.93
CA ASN A 52 -12.30 6.14 -11.45
C ASN A 52 -12.47 6.40 -9.96
N LYS A 53 -13.71 6.39 -9.43
CA LYS A 53 -13.94 6.52 -7.96
C LYS A 53 -13.27 5.41 -7.17
N SER A 54 -13.44 4.17 -7.64
CA SER A 54 -12.86 2.98 -7.00
C SER A 54 -11.33 3.04 -7.03
N TYR A 55 -10.76 3.36 -8.18
CA TYR A 55 -9.33 3.55 -8.35
C TYR A 55 -8.77 4.68 -7.49
N GLY A 56 -9.46 5.82 -7.45
CA GLY A 56 -9.11 6.94 -6.57
C GLY A 56 -9.10 6.56 -5.10
N SER A 57 -10.07 5.75 -4.66
CA SER A 57 -10.12 5.27 -3.27
C SER A 57 -8.98 4.30 -2.91
N ILE A 58 -8.54 3.47 -3.86
CA ILE A 58 -7.37 2.58 -3.70
C ILE A 58 -6.11 3.41 -3.54
N LEU A 59 -5.89 4.38 -4.44
CA LEU A 59 -4.74 5.29 -4.39
C LEU A 59 -4.71 6.09 -3.08
N GLN A 60 -5.86 6.57 -2.63
CA GLN A 60 -5.97 7.31 -1.38
C GLN A 60 -5.61 6.43 -0.18
N SER A 61 -6.09 5.18 -0.16
CA SER A 61 -5.79 4.22 0.90
C SER A 61 -4.30 3.86 0.93
N ALA A 62 -3.71 3.62 -0.24
CA ALA A 62 -2.27 3.34 -0.36
C ALA A 62 -1.42 4.54 0.04
N ALA A 63 -1.81 5.76 -0.34
CA ALA A 63 -1.11 6.98 0.07
C ALA A 63 -1.17 7.18 1.59
N PHE A 64 -2.34 7.00 2.22
CA PHE A 64 -2.46 7.06 3.68
C PHE A 64 -1.64 5.97 4.39
N PHE A 65 -1.62 4.75 3.85
CA PHE A 65 -0.76 3.69 4.35
C PHE A 65 0.72 4.10 4.31
N LEU A 66 1.20 4.59 3.17
CA LEU A 66 2.61 4.99 3.02
C LEU A 66 3.00 6.20 3.88
N ILE A 67 2.06 7.10 4.18
CA ILE A 67 2.27 8.21 5.11
C ILE A 67 2.46 7.69 6.54
N LEU A 68 1.62 6.74 6.95
CA LEU A 68 1.60 6.20 8.32
C LEU A 68 2.70 5.16 8.57
N ASN A 69 3.07 4.37 7.55
CA ASN A 69 4.06 3.30 7.68
C ASN A 69 5.50 3.82 7.83
N ASN A 70 5.82 4.96 7.20
CA ASN A 70 7.21 5.41 7.07
C ASN A 70 7.72 6.28 8.24
N GLY A 71 6.95 6.40 9.33
CA GLY A 71 7.37 7.21 10.48
C GLY A 71 7.43 8.72 10.22
N ILE A 72 7.10 9.18 9.01
CA ILE A 72 7.30 10.58 8.57
C ILE A 72 6.44 11.55 9.37
N LEU A 73 5.21 11.16 9.72
CA LEU A 73 4.31 11.98 10.53
C LEU A 73 4.15 11.49 11.97
N ILE A 74 4.33 10.18 12.22
CA ILE A 74 4.11 9.56 13.53
C ILE A 74 5.15 8.46 13.70
N ASP A 75 5.97 8.52 14.74
CA ASP A 75 6.90 7.44 15.06
C ASP A 75 6.14 6.11 15.25
N GLN A 76 6.67 5.03 14.66
CA GLN A 76 5.97 3.74 14.56
C GLN A 76 5.76 3.09 15.94
N GLY A 77 6.66 3.37 16.90
CA GLY A 77 6.49 2.97 18.31
C GLY A 77 5.34 3.72 18.98
N THR A 78 5.17 5.00 18.64
CA THR A 78 4.11 5.89 19.14
C THR A 78 2.74 5.52 18.53
N LEU A 79 2.67 5.20 17.23
CA LEU A 79 1.43 4.72 16.58
C LEU A 79 0.93 3.41 17.19
N ARG A 80 1.87 2.51 17.56
CA ARG A 80 1.56 1.19 18.14
C ARG A 80 1.09 1.27 19.60
N ASN A 81 1.69 2.14 20.40
CA ASN A 81 1.41 2.23 21.84
C ASN A 81 0.33 3.27 22.20
N ASP A 82 0.27 4.44 21.55
CA ASP A 82 -0.53 5.55 22.04
C ASP A 82 -1.95 5.59 21.46
N SER A 83 -2.19 4.92 20.32
CA SER A 83 -3.49 5.01 19.63
C SER A 83 -3.87 3.73 18.89
N ARG A 84 -4.28 2.68 19.63
CA ARG A 84 -4.77 1.42 19.06
C ARG A 84 -5.88 1.60 18.02
N MET A 85 -6.69 2.65 18.13
CA MET A 85 -7.69 3.01 17.12
C MET A 85 -7.06 3.39 15.77
N LEU A 86 -6.00 4.21 15.78
CA LEU A 86 -5.28 4.59 14.56
C LEU A 86 -4.53 3.39 13.98
N PHE A 87 -3.94 2.57 14.85
CA PHE A 87 -3.29 1.31 14.45
C PHE A 87 -4.26 0.34 13.77
N GLY A 88 -5.45 0.11 14.34
CA GLY A 88 -6.49 -0.70 13.72
C GLY A 88 -7.04 -0.09 12.42
N SER A 89 -7.23 1.23 12.39
CA SER A 89 -7.67 1.94 11.17
C SER A 89 -6.64 1.82 10.05
N TYR A 90 -5.36 1.90 10.39
CA TYR A 90 -4.22 1.77 9.49
C TYR A 90 -4.19 0.40 8.82
N TYR A 91 -4.25 -0.69 9.59
CA TYR A 91 -4.31 -2.05 9.03
C TYR A 91 -5.64 -2.33 8.32
N GLY A 92 -6.74 -1.69 8.74
CA GLY A 92 -8.01 -1.72 8.01
C GLY A 92 -7.92 -1.12 6.61
N LEU A 93 -7.17 -0.02 6.43
CA LEU A 93 -6.91 0.59 5.13
C LEU A 93 -6.05 -0.30 4.22
N VAL A 94 -5.09 -1.03 4.79
CA VAL A 94 -4.30 -2.02 4.03
C VAL A 94 -5.22 -3.07 3.43
N LEU A 95 -6.02 -3.73 4.27
CA LEU A 95 -6.95 -4.77 3.82
C LEU A 95 -8.00 -4.25 2.84
N TYR A 96 -8.53 -3.06 3.09
CA TYR A 96 -9.43 -2.38 2.17
C TYR A 96 -8.79 -2.24 0.78
N SER A 97 -7.56 -1.72 0.71
CA SER A 97 -6.87 -1.49 -0.55
C SER A 97 -6.64 -2.78 -1.34
N SER A 98 -6.21 -3.86 -0.68
CA SER A 98 -5.97 -5.16 -1.31
C SER A 98 -7.26 -5.75 -1.89
N LEU A 99 -8.38 -5.67 -1.15
CA LEU A 99 -9.67 -6.17 -1.63
C LEU A 99 -10.29 -5.28 -2.71
N ALA A 100 -10.13 -3.96 -2.60
CA ALA A 100 -10.61 -3.03 -3.61
C ALA A 100 -9.88 -3.22 -4.95
N VAL A 101 -8.58 -3.54 -4.93
CA VAL A 101 -7.82 -3.93 -6.13
C VAL A 101 -8.43 -5.18 -6.77
N PHE A 102 -8.77 -6.20 -5.98
CA PHE A 102 -9.46 -7.39 -6.49
C PHE A 102 -10.81 -7.06 -7.14
N VAL A 103 -11.61 -6.19 -6.53
CA VAL A 103 -12.88 -5.72 -7.10
C VAL A 103 -12.66 -4.98 -8.42
N CYS A 104 -11.65 -4.12 -8.50
CA CYS A 104 -11.29 -3.45 -9.75
C CYS A 104 -10.86 -4.46 -10.84
N PHE A 105 -10.15 -5.53 -10.49
CA PHE A 105 -9.83 -6.60 -11.44
C PHE A 105 -11.07 -7.32 -11.95
N GLN A 106 -12.03 -7.58 -11.08
CA GLN A 106 -13.30 -8.16 -11.50
C GLN A 106 -14.04 -7.26 -12.50
N TYR A 107 -14.02 -5.94 -12.29
CA TYR A 107 -14.57 -4.99 -13.26
C TYR A 107 -13.80 -5.00 -14.59
N VAL A 108 -12.46 -4.91 -14.55
CA VAL A 108 -11.60 -4.90 -15.75
C VAL A 108 -11.75 -6.19 -16.57
N LEU A 109 -12.00 -7.32 -15.92
CA LEU A 109 -12.26 -8.61 -16.56
C LEU A 109 -13.76 -8.89 -16.79
N GLU A 110 -14.58 -7.83 -16.86
CA GLU A 110 -16.00 -7.85 -17.23
C GLU A 110 -16.84 -8.81 -16.37
N SER A 111 -16.48 -8.96 -15.10
CA SER A 111 -17.17 -9.80 -14.11
C SER A 111 -18.07 -8.99 -13.17
N LEU A 112 -17.94 -7.66 -13.17
CA LEU A 112 -18.76 -6.72 -12.38
C LEU A 112 -19.08 -5.48 -13.23
N ASP A 113 -20.26 -4.90 -13.03
CA ASP A 113 -20.70 -3.71 -13.78
C ASP A 113 -20.28 -2.39 -13.12
N ASN A 114 -20.25 -2.34 -11.78
CA ASN A 114 -19.91 -1.12 -11.05
C ASN A 114 -19.05 -1.44 -9.81
N PRO A 115 -17.72 -1.23 -9.87
CA PRO A 115 -16.82 -1.57 -8.77
C PRO A 115 -17.04 -0.69 -7.53
N TRP A 116 -17.56 0.53 -7.71
CA TRP A 116 -17.68 1.52 -6.64
C TRP A 116 -18.65 1.08 -5.54
N ILE A 117 -19.72 0.37 -5.89
CA ILE A 117 -20.70 -0.11 -4.92
C ILE A 117 -20.05 -1.13 -3.97
N TYR A 118 -19.20 -2.00 -4.51
CA TYR A 118 -18.47 -3.00 -3.74
C TYR A 118 -17.34 -2.37 -2.93
N CYS A 119 -16.56 -1.47 -3.51
CA CYS A 119 -15.55 -0.71 -2.77
C CYS A 119 -16.17 0.08 -1.61
N LYS A 120 -17.30 0.76 -1.81
CA LYS A 120 -18.01 1.44 -0.72
C LYS A 120 -18.42 0.49 0.40
N ARG A 121 -18.86 -0.73 0.08
CA ARG A 121 -19.18 -1.75 1.08
C ARG A 121 -17.93 -2.24 1.81
N LEU A 122 -16.80 -2.37 1.13
CA LEU A 122 -15.53 -2.77 1.74
C LEU A 122 -15.01 -1.76 2.76
N LEU A 123 -15.43 -0.49 2.74
CA LEU A 123 -15.06 0.48 3.78
C LEU A 123 -15.53 0.05 5.19
N TRP A 124 -16.56 -0.80 5.30
CA TRP A 124 -16.98 -1.40 6.58
C TRP A 124 -15.93 -2.29 7.22
N LEU A 125 -14.91 -2.70 6.47
CA LEU A 125 -13.80 -3.49 6.98
C LEU A 125 -12.96 -2.67 7.98
N ILE A 126 -12.86 -1.34 7.78
CA ILE A 126 -12.12 -0.45 8.68
C ILE A 126 -12.70 -0.48 10.11
N PRO A 127 -13.99 -0.17 10.35
CA PRO A 127 -14.56 -0.24 11.70
C PRO A 127 -14.61 -1.67 12.25
N PHE A 128 -14.50 -2.71 11.41
CA PHE A 128 -14.41 -4.10 11.87
C PHE A 128 -13.00 -4.49 12.37
N VAL A 129 -11.95 -3.98 11.73
CA VAL A 129 -10.56 -4.26 12.09
C VAL A 129 -10.12 -3.49 13.34
N ILE A 130 -10.73 -2.32 13.60
CA ILE A 130 -10.43 -1.53 14.81
C ILE A 130 -10.65 -2.34 16.10
N PRO A 131 -11.80 -2.99 16.37
CA PRO A 131 -11.95 -3.86 17.54
C PRO A 131 -10.94 -5.01 17.58
N LEU A 132 -10.61 -5.58 16.42
CA LEU A 132 -9.68 -6.71 16.32
C LEU A 132 -8.27 -6.33 16.82
N SER A 133 -7.84 -5.08 16.60
CA SER A 133 -6.56 -4.58 17.11
C SER A 133 -6.52 -4.39 18.64
N TYR A 134 -7.67 -4.39 19.32
CA TYR A 134 -7.72 -4.41 20.79
C TYR A 134 -7.60 -5.83 21.35
N LEU A 135 -8.07 -6.83 20.60
CA LEU A 135 -8.16 -8.23 21.06
C LEU A 135 -6.86 -9.01 20.89
N ILE A 136 -6.06 -8.67 19.87
CA ILE A 136 -4.86 -9.41 19.49
C ILE A 136 -3.61 -8.62 19.92
N PRO A 137 -2.57 -9.26 20.47
CA PRO A 137 -1.30 -8.58 20.73
C PRO A 137 -0.65 -8.08 19.44
N ASP A 138 0.01 -6.92 19.50
CA ASP A 138 0.42 -6.15 18.31
C ASP A 138 1.19 -6.98 17.28
N PHE A 139 2.22 -7.74 17.69
CA PHE A 139 3.00 -8.56 16.74
C PHE A 139 2.17 -9.59 15.99
N TYR A 140 1.26 -10.29 16.68
CA TYR A 140 0.39 -11.27 16.05
C TYR A 140 -0.64 -10.61 15.13
N PHE A 141 -1.11 -9.41 15.49
CA PHE A 141 -2.04 -8.66 14.67
C PHE A 141 -1.40 -8.22 13.35
N ILE A 142 -0.18 -7.66 13.40
CA ILE A 142 0.56 -7.26 12.20
C ILE A 142 0.76 -8.45 11.27
N SER A 143 1.34 -9.53 11.79
CA SER A 143 1.60 -10.73 11.00
C SER A 143 0.30 -11.33 10.44
N PHE A 144 -0.80 -11.31 11.19
CA PHE A 144 -2.09 -11.79 10.72
C PHE A 144 -2.61 -10.98 9.52
N ILE A 145 -2.58 -9.64 9.62
CA ILE A 145 -3.04 -8.77 8.54
C ILE A 145 -2.15 -8.90 7.30
N ASP A 146 -0.83 -8.97 7.48
CA ASP A 146 0.12 -9.12 6.38
C ASP A 146 -0.08 -10.46 5.64
N ILE A 147 -0.23 -11.57 6.37
CA ILE A 147 -0.54 -12.88 5.79
C ILE A 147 -1.86 -12.82 5.00
N LEU A 148 -2.87 -12.15 5.54
CA LEU A 148 -4.18 -12.03 4.88
C LEU A 148 -4.10 -11.18 3.61
N GLY A 149 -3.40 -10.04 3.66
CA GLY A 149 -3.14 -9.19 2.50
C GLY A 149 -2.38 -9.93 1.40
N PHE A 150 -1.33 -10.67 1.78
CA PHE A 150 -0.56 -11.51 0.85
C PHE A 150 -1.42 -12.61 0.22
N ALA A 151 -2.23 -13.31 1.02
CA ALA A 151 -3.14 -14.33 0.55
C ALA A 151 -4.18 -13.77 -0.45
N ILE A 152 -4.70 -12.56 -0.20
CA ILE A 152 -5.62 -11.87 -1.12
C ILE A 152 -4.91 -11.56 -2.44
N SER A 153 -3.68 -11.05 -2.38
CA SER A 153 -2.91 -10.70 -3.58
C SER A 153 -2.63 -11.93 -4.46
N ILE A 154 -2.13 -13.02 -3.86
CA ILE A 154 -1.90 -14.29 -4.57
C ILE A 154 -3.20 -14.82 -5.16
N SER A 155 -4.28 -14.86 -4.38
CA SER A 155 -5.57 -15.35 -4.84
C SER A 155 -6.09 -14.53 -6.02
N THR A 156 -5.94 -13.21 -5.96
CA THR A 156 -6.30 -12.27 -7.02
C THR A 156 -5.48 -12.51 -8.28
N PHE A 157 -4.17 -12.71 -8.14
CA PHE A 157 -3.28 -13.01 -9.25
C PHE A 157 -3.66 -14.33 -9.93
N ILE A 158 -3.79 -15.43 -9.17
CA ILE A 158 -4.14 -16.75 -9.73
C ILE A 158 -5.52 -16.69 -10.40
N TRP A 159 -6.50 -16.04 -9.77
CA TRP A 159 -7.85 -15.90 -10.32
C TRP A 159 -7.85 -15.10 -11.63
N SER A 160 -7.19 -13.93 -11.65
CA SER A 160 -7.11 -13.09 -12.84
C SER A 160 -6.35 -13.77 -13.99
N LEU A 161 -5.27 -14.48 -13.69
CA LEU A 161 -4.51 -15.30 -14.65
C LEU A 161 -5.43 -16.32 -15.34
N ASN A 162 -6.16 -17.11 -14.54
CA ASN A 162 -7.08 -18.11 -15.05
C ASN A 162 -8.18 -17.50 -15.93
N ARG A 163 -8.69 -16.31 -15.59
CA ARG A 163 -9.72 -15.62 -16.36
C ARG A 163 -9.18 -15.07 -17.68
N ILE A 164 -8.01 -14.43 -17.68
CA ILE A 164 -7.38 -13.89 -18.89
C ILE A 164 -7.11 -15.02 -19.89
N LEU A 165 -6.57 -16.15 -19.41
CA LEU A 165 -6.31 -17.33 -20.23
C LEU A 165 -7.59 -17.95 -20.80
N LYS A 166 -8.64 -18.12 -19.97
CA LYS A 166 -9.92 -18.69 -20.43
C LYS A 166 -10.70 -17.78 -21.36
N ALA A 167 -10.63 -16.46 -21.16
CA ALA A 167 -11.32 -15.47 -21.97
C ALA A 167 -10.51 -15.03 -23.21
N ASN A 168 -9.32 -15.61 -23.41
CA ASN A 168 -8.39 -15.31 -24.50
C ASN A 168 -8.14 -13.79 -24.68
N LYS A 169 -8.10 -13.05 -23.57
CA LYS A 169 -7.90 -11.59 -23.54
C LYS A 169 -6.43 -11.27 -23.82
N SER A 170 -6.14 -10.06 -24.31
CA SER A 170 -4.78 -9.66 -24.71
C SER A 170 -3.78 -9.74 -23.55
N ILE A 171 -2.51 -9.99 -23.87
CA ILE A 171 -1.42 -10.11 -22.89
C ILE A 171 -1.29 -8.86 -21.98
N LEU A 172 -1.72 -7.68 -22.45
CA LEU A 172 -1.73 -6.42 -21.68
C LEU A 172 -2.53 -6.51 -20.37
N TYR A 173 -3.55 -7.36 -20.31
CA TYR A 173 -4.32 -7.58 -19.08
C TYR A 173 -3.52 -8.30 -17.99
N PHE A 174 -2.38 -8.94 -18.32
CA PHE A 174 -1.47 -9.54 -17.32
C PHE A 174 -0.62 -8.51 -16.57
N ASN A 175 -0.39 -7.33 -17.16
CA ASN A 175 0.49 -6.33 -16.55
C ASN A 175 -0.05 -5.85 -15.20
N LEU A 176 -1.37 -5.68 -15.09
CA LEU A 176 -1.98 -5.16 -13.87
C LEU A 176 -1.95 -6.19 -12.73
N PRO A 177 -2.37 -7.47 -12.90
CA PRO A 177 -2.22 -8.50 -11.87
C PRO A 177 -0.77 -8.75 -11.47
N PHE A 178 0.14 -8.75 -12.44
CA PHE A 178 1.57 -8.94 -12.18
C PHE A 178 2.13 -7.80 -11.32
N LEU A 179 1.80 -6.56 -11.65
CA LEU A 179 2.20 -5.39 -10.86
C LEU A 179 1.63 -5.44 -9.45
N SER A 180 0.36 -5.84 -9.30
CA SER A 180 -0.28 -6.01 -7.97
C SER A 180 0.44 -7.05 -7.12
N LEU A 181 0.87 -8.17 -7.71
CA LEU A 181 1.62 -9.21 -7.00
C LEU A 181 3.02 -8.73 -6.62
N LEU A 182 3.70 -8.01 -7.52
CA LEU A 182 5.04 -7.48 -7.28
C LEU A 182 5.08 -6.44 -6.16
N ILE A 183 4.00 -5.65 -5.98
CA ILE A 183 3.87 -4.71 -4.87
C ILE A 183 3.65 -5.42 -3.52
N SER A 184 3.17 -6.66 -3.54
CA SER A 184 2.87 -7.43 -2.32
C SER A 184 3.98 -8.38 -1.84
N ILE A 185 5.08 -8.50 -2.59
CA ILE A 185 6.29 -9.28 -2.24
C ILE A 185 7.34 -8.31 -1.68
#